data_AF-A0A6N2KTF6-F1
#
_entry.id   AF-A0A6N2KTF6-F1
#
_cell.length_a   1.000
_cell.length_b   1.000
_cell.length_c   1.000
_cell.angle_alpha   90.00
_cell.angle_beta   90.00
_cell.angle_gamma   90.00
#
_symmetry.space_group_name_H-M   'P 1'
#
loop_
_entity.id
_entity.type
_entity.pdbx_description
1 polymer ?
#
loop_
_entity_poly.entity_id
_entity_poly.type
_entity_poly.pdbx_seq_one_letter_code
_entity_poly.pdbx_strand_id
1 'polypeptide(L)'
;MDYRTLDITIVTCLKSLKLSRLFSKTRAVVSIVGGSLISRQETPACTYKGNSPAWGYPMRFYLEDSALQQNQLMVVLQIWCTPIFLGGNQLVGEVYFPAKSLLDNWTKDKQTKEGSYQVVTPSGKHRGFLVFKYDFGHDTIRGSAPDQEGR
;
A
#
# COMPACT_ATOMS: atom_id res chain seq x y z
N MET A 1 0.28 -3.01 -24.89
CA MET A 1 0.65 -2.70 -23.49
C MET A 1 0.71 -4.03 -22.78
N ASP A 2 1.84 -4.29 -22.12
CA ASP A 2 2.00 -5.48 -21.29
C ASP A 2 1.93 -5.05 -19.83
N TYR A 3 1.23 -5.82 -19.01
CA TYR A 3 1.00 -5.51 -17.61
C TYR A 3 1.58 -6.60 -16.72
N ARG A 4 2.16 -6.21 -15.59
CA ARG A 4 2.60 -7.13 -14.54
C ARG A 4 1.72 -6.95 -13.32
N THR A 5 1.26 -8.05 -12.72
CA THR A 5 0.50 -7.98 -11.48
C THR A 5 1.43 -7.72 -10.29
N LEU A 6 0.96 -6.89 -9.36
CA LEU A 6 1.57 -6.67 -8.06
C LEU A 6 0.50 -6.90 -6.99
N ASP A 7 0.66 -7.99 -6.24
CA ASP A 7 -0.16 -8.28 -5.07
C ASP A 7 0.49 -7.65 -3.83
N ILE A 8 -0.25 -6.85 -3.08
CA ILE A 8 0.20 -6.20 -1.83
C ILE A 8 -0.78 -6.55 -0.71
N THR A 9 -0.27 -7.04 0.41
CA THR A 9 -1.06 -7.24 1.63
C THR A 9 -0.48 -6.39 2.76
N ILE A 10 -1.25 -5.45 3.29
CA ILE A 10 -0.81 -4.64 4.43
C ILE A 10 -0.98 -5.50 5.69
N VAL A 11 0.14 -5.86 6.32
CA VAL A 11 0.14 -6.75 7.49
C VAL A 11 -0.16 -5.94 8.73
N THR A 12 0.68 -4.94 9.02
CA THR A 12 0.50 -4.11 10.20
C THR A 12 1.20 -2.77 10.00
N CYS A 13 0.74 -1.78 10.76
CA CYS A 13 1.49 -0.56 10.92
C CYS A 13 1.78 -0.30 12.40
N LEU A 14 3.04 0.06 12.68
CA LEU A 14 3.43 0.99 13.73
C LEU A 14 3.38 0.53 15.20
N LYS A 15 4.58 0.37 15.79
CA LYS A 15 4.86 0.16 17.24
C LYS A 15 4.63 1.40 18.12
N SER A 16 4.54 2.61 17.55
CA SER A 16 4.61 3.88 18.33
C SER A 16 3.42 4.84 18.14
N LEU A 17 2.41 4.46 17.36
CA LEU A 17 1.25 5.33 17.14
C LEU A 17 0.19 5.06 18.20
N LYS A 18 0.15 5.91 19.24
CA LYS A 18 -0.95 5.93 20.21
C LYS A 18 -2.21 6.50 19.53
N LEU A 19 -2.84 5.73 18.64
CA LEU A 19 -4.20 6.02 18.23
C LEU A 19 -5.12 5.75 19.42
N SER A 20 -6.02 6.68 19.73
CA SER A 20 -7.07 6.44 20.71
C SER A 20 -8.00 5.35 20.17
N ARG A 21 -7.81 4.12 20.69
CA ARG A 21 -8.54 2.91 20.29
C ARG A 21 -10.05 3.03 20.33
N LEU A 22 -10.58 3.88 21.22
CA LEU A 22 -12.00 3.82 21.55
C LEU A 22 -12.92 4.36 20.46
N PHE A 23 -12.49 5.29 19.60
CA PHE A 23 -13.42 6.02 18.71
C PHE A 23 -12.85 6.39 17.34
N SER A 24 -12.15 5.48 16.67
CA SER A 24 -11.68 5.75 15.31
C SER A 24 -11.70 4.52 14.40
N LYS A 25 -12.07 4.72 13.13
CA LYS A 25 -11.93 3.73 12.06
C LYS A 25 -10.64 4.01 11.30
N THR A 26 -9.71 3.06 11.27
CA THR A 26 -8.46 3.21 10.53
C THR A 26 -8.47 2.34 9.27
N ARG A 27 -8.20 2.94 8.12
CA ARG A 27 -8.07 2.26 6.82
C ARG A 27 -6.72 2.58 6.21
N ALA A 28 -6.23 1.68 5.37
CA ALA A 28 -5.04 1.90 4.58
C ALA A 28 -5.43 2.00 3.10
N VAL A 29 -4.73 2.87 2.38
CA VAL A 29 -4.95 3.14 0.96
C VAL A 29 -3.63 2.88 0.26
N VAL A 30 -3.66 2.09 -0.79
CA VAL A 30 -2.52 1.85 -1.67
C VAL A 30 -2.85 2.45 -3.03
N SER A 31 -1.98 3.33 -3.50
CA SER A 31 -2.08 3.92 -4.83
C SER A 31 -0.81 3.65 -5.62
N ILE A 32 -0.97 3.35 -6.90
CA ILE A 32 0.11 3.31 -7.88
C ILE A 32 -0.03 4.57 -8.72
N VAL A 33 0.99 5.41 -8.70
CA VAL A 33 1.02 6.68 -9.45
C VAL A 33 2.17 6.66 -10.45
N GLY A 34 1.94 7.28 -11.61
CA GLY A 34 2.87 7.30 -12.73
C GLY A 34 2.43 6.40 -13.89
N GLY A 35 3.07 6.56 -15.05
CA GLY A 35 2.63 5.92 -16.29
C GLY A 35 1.33 6.52 -16.83
N SER A 36 0.54 5.69 -17.53
CA SER A 36 -0.70 6.11 -18.20
C SER A 36 -1.94 6.11 -17.29
N LEU A 37 -1.90 5.43 -16.15
CA LEU A 37 -3.06 5.20 -15.28
C LEU A 37 -2.69 5.32 -13.80
N ILE A 38 -3.62 5.85 -12.99
CA ILE A 38 -3.54 5.81 -11.53
C ILE A 38 -4.44 4.69 -11.04
N SER A 39 -3.89 3.74 -10.29
CA SER A 39 -4.68 2.71 -9.62
C SER A 39 -4.70 2.98 -8.11
N ARG A 40 -5.87 2.84 -7.49
CA ARG A 40 -6.08 3.11 -6.07
C ARG A 40 -7.04 2.09 -5.47
N GLN A 41 -6.62 1.47 -4.38
CA GLN A 41 -7.46 0.56 -3.58
C GLN A 41 -7.38 0.93 -2.11
N GLU A 42 -8.46 0.66 -1.38
CA GLU A 42 -8.53 0.88 0.06
C GLU A 42 -8.92 -0.39 0.81
N THR A 43 -8.38 -0.54 2.01
CA THR A 43 -8.76 -1.63 2.90
C THR A 43 -10.10 -1.31 3.57
N PRO A 44 -10.84 -2.34 4.02
CA PRO A 44 -11.79 -2.19 5.11
C PRO A 44 -11.13 -1.58 6.37
N ALA A 45 -11.95 -1.19 7.35
CA ALA A 45 -11.44 -0.77 8.65
C ALA A 45 -10.61 -1.90 9.30
N CYS A 46 -9.46 -1.56 9.89
CA CYS A 46 -8.58 -2.54 10.52
C CYS A 46 -9.20 -3.17 11.77
N THR A 47 -8.68 -4.34 12.12
CA THR A 47 -8.72 -4.82 13.50
C THR A 47 -7.46 -4.36 14.25
N TYR A 48 -7.52 -4.25 15.57
CA TYR A 48 -6.36 -3.86 16.38
C TYR A 48 -5.79 -5.07 17.12
N LYS A 49 -4.48 -5.33 16.94
CA LYS A 49 -3.72 -6.27 17.77
C LYS A 49 -2.93 -5.49 18.80
N GLY A 50 -3.50 -5.31 19.99
CA GLY A 50 -2.94 -4.41 21.00
C GLY A 50 -3.12 -2.94 20.58
N ASN A 51 -2.02 -2.19 20.45
CA ASN A 51 -2.04 -0.79 20.00
C ASN A 51 -1.78 -0.62 18.50
N SER A 52 -1.57 -1.70 17.76
CA SER A 52 -1.19 -1.63 16.34
C SER A 52 -2.35 -2.11 15.45
N PRO A 53 -2.75 -1.34 14.42
CA PRO A 53 -3.71 -1.79 13.42
C PRO A 53 -3.13 -2.93 12.58
N ALA A 54 -4.00 -3.88 12.26
CA ALA A 54 -3.75 -5.00 11.36
C ALA A 54 -4.92 -5.13 10.38
N TRP A 55 -4.60 -5.18 9.09
CA TRP A 55 -5.61 -5.32 8.03
C TRP A 55 -5.61 -6.75 7.49
N GLY A 56 -4.44 -7.27 7.09
CA GLY A 56 -4.36 -8.59 6.45
C GLY A 56 -5.17 -8.67 5.15
N TYR A 57 -5.44 -7.52 4.53
CA TYR A 57 -6.28 -7.42 3.33
C TYR A 57 -5.40 -7.41 2.07
N PRO A 58 -5.53 -8.40 1.18
CA PRO A 58 -4.78 -8.45 -0.06
C PRO A 58 -5.40 -7.51 -1.11
N MET A 59 -4.54 -6.80 -1.85
CA MET A 59 -4.88 -5.94 -2.98
C MET A 59 -4.07 -6.36 -4.19
N ARG A 60 -4.68 -6.29 -5.39
CA ARG A 60 -4.02 -6.65 -6.65
C ARG A 60 -3.99 -5.47 -7.61
N PHE A 61 -2.79 -5.08 -8.02
CA PHE A 61 -2.54 -3.99 -8.96
C PHE A 61 -2.05 -4.53 -10.30
N TYR A 62 -2.35 -3.81 -11.38
CA TYR A 62 -1.84 -4.10 -12.72
C TYR A 62 -0.94 -2.94 -13.15
N LEU A 63 0.36 -3.21 -13.19
CA LEU A 63 1.39 -2.22 -13.49
C LEU A 63 1.77 -2.32 -14.96
N GLU A 64 1.82 -1.20 -15.67
CA GLU A 64 2.36 -1.16 -17.03
C GLU A 64 3.85 -1.57 -16.97
N ASP A 65 4.21 -2.71 -17.61
CA ASP A 65 5.55 -3.31 -17.42
C ASP A 65 6.65 -2.38 -17.97
N SER A 66 6.41 -1.68 -19.08
CA SER A 66 7.31 -0.65 -19.60
C SER A 66 7.62 0.45 -18.58
N ALA A 67 6.58 1.04 -17.98
CA ALA A 67 6.73 2.08 -16.97
C ALA A 67 7.40 1.56 -15.69
N LEU A 68 7.10 0.31 -15.30
CA LEU A 68 7.74 -0.36 -14.16
C LEU A 68 9.24 -0.53 -14.39
N GLN A 69 9.66 -1.06 -15.54
CA GLN A 69 11.08 -1.27 -15.88
C GLN A 69 11.85 0.06 -15.97
N GLN A 70 11.19 1.12 -16.46
CA GLN A 70 11.73 2.46 -16.56
C GLN A 70 11.74 3.25 -15.23
N ASN A 71 11.33 2.63 -14.12
CA ASN A 71 11.26 3.27 -12.79
C ASN A 71 10.31 4.49 -12.75
N GLN A 72 9.22 4.45 -13.52
CA GLN A 72 8.26 5.55 -13.63
C GLN A 72 7.03 5.37 -12.73
N LEU A 73 6.93 4.25 -12.02
CA LEU A 73 5.81 3.93 -11.14
C LEU A 73 6.22 4.06 -9.67
N MET A 74 5.42 4.80 -8.92
CA MET A 74 5.56 4.98 -7.47
C MET A 74 4.40 4.33 -6.73
N VAL A 75 4.71 3.57 -5.69
CA VAL A 75 3.73 3.08 -4.73
C VAL A 75 3.57 4.11 -3.62
N VAL A 76 2.33 4.49 -3.35
CA VAL A 76 1.94 5.40 -2.28
C VAL A 76 1.06 4.64 -1.30
N LEU A 77 1.54 4.49 -0.08
CA LEU A 77 0.83 3.84 1.02
C LEU A 77 0.43 4.88 2.05
N GLN A 78 -0.87 5.06 2.25
CA GLN A 78 -1.42 6.05 3.18
C GLN A 78 -2.28 5.38 4.24
N ILE A 79 -2.19 5.89 5.47
CA ILE A 79 -3.02 5.44 6.58
C ILE A 79 -3.95 6.57 6.98
N TRP A 80 -5.24 6.29 6.89
CA TRP A 80 -6.31 7.22 7.21
C TRP A 80 -7.02 6.79 8.47
N CYS A 81 -7.24 7.72 9.38
CA CYS A 81 -8.01 7.55 10.60
C CYS A 81 -9.24 8.45 10.53
N THR A 82 -10.41 7.89 10.80
CA THR A 82 -11.69 8.61 10.84
C THR A 82 -12.19 8.58 12.28
N PRO A 83 -12.05 9.68 13.05
CA PRO A 83 -12.63 9.76 14.38
C PRO A 83 -14.15 9.70 14.32
N ILE A 84 -14.78 8.93 15.20
CA ILE A 84 -16.24 8.72 15.21
C ILE A 84 -16.97 10.01 15.61
N PHE A 85 -16.39 10.84 16.49
CA PHE A 85 -17.06 12.02 17.07
C PHE A 85 -16.57 13.38 16.55
N LEU A 86 -15.35 13.47 16.02
CA LEU A 86 -14.75 14.74 15.60
C LEU A 86 -14.99 15.07 14.12
N GLY A 87 -15.55 14.12 13.34
CA GLY A 87 -15.73 14.25 11.91
C GLY A 87 -14.40 14.32 11.14
N GLY A 88 -14.44 13.92 9.86
CA GLY A 88 -13.31 14.07 8.94
C GLY A 88 -12.31 12.90 8.92
N ASN A 89 -11.71 12.71 7.75
CA ASN A 89 -10.64 11.72 7.56
C ASN A 89 -9.29 12.41 7.81
N GLN A 90 -8.54 11.90 8.77
CA GLN A 90 -7.20 12.38 9.08
C GLN A 90 -6.14 11.45 8.49
N LEU A 91 -5.23 12.00 7.69
CA LEU A 91 -4.03 11.30 7.28
C LEU A 91 -3.07 11.17 8.47
N VAL A 92 -2.83 9.93 8.88
CA VAL A 92 -1.99 9.59 10.04
C VAL A 92 -0.54 9.46 9.65
N GLY A 93 -0.29 9.00 8.43
CA GLY A 93 1.03 8.88 7.87
C GLY A 93 1.01 8.23 6.51
N GLU A 94 2.12 8.41 5.81
CA GLU A 94 2.29 7.96 4.44
C GLU A 94 3.72 7.54 4.15
N VAL A 95 3.85 6.75 3.09
CA VAL A 95 5.12 6.26 2.55
C VAL A 95 5.04 6.29 1.03
N TYR A 96 6.15 6.72 0.42
CA TYR A 96 6.35 6.72 -1.03
C TYR A 96 7.60 5.91 -1.34
N PHE A 97 7.51 4.99 -2.29
CA PHE A 97 8.67 4.29 -2.82
C PHE A 97 8.45 3.83 -4.26
N PRO A 98 9.52 3.67 -5.07
CA PRO A 98 9.37 3.19 -6.44
C PRO A 98 8.89 1.74 -6.47
N ALA A 99 7.94 1.42 -7.34
CA ALA A 99 7.47 0.04 -7.54
C ALA A 99 8.61 -0.86 -8.07
N LYS A 100 9.52 -0.28 -8.87
CA LYS A 100 10.72 -0.97 -9.36
C LYS A 100 11.60 -1.46 -8.21
N SER A 101 11.72 -0.69 -7.12
CA SER A 101 12.50 -1.12 -5.96
C SER A 101 11.95 -2.42 -5.34
N LEU A 102 10.64 -2.65 -5.40
CA LEU A 102 10.06 -3.93 -4.98
C LEU A 102 10.42 -5.05 -5.97
N LEU A 103 10.36 -4.76 -7.27
CA LEU A 103 10.67 -5.71 -8.33
C LEU A 103 12.14 -6.14 -8.30
N ASP A 104 13.07 -5.20 -8.12
CA ASP A 104 14.51 -5.47 -8.05
C ASP A 104 14.88 -6.36 -6.85
N ASN A 105 14.10 -6.29 -5.76
CA ASN A 105 14.24 -7.14 -4.58
C ASN A 105 13.45 -8.46 -4.67
N TRP A 106 12.62 -8.61 -5.71
CA TRP A 106 11.83 -9.80 -5.96
C TRP A 106 12.59 -10.80 -6.86
N THR A 107 12.38 -12.09 -6.63
CA THR A 107 13.02 -13.18 -7.36
C THR A 107 11.95 -14.20 -7.68
N LYS A 108 11.86 -14.66 -8.93
CA LYS A 108 10.83 -15.62 -9.40
C LYS A 108 10.76 -16.91 -8.58
N ASP A 109 11.85 -17.24 -7.88
CA ASP A 109 12.04 -18.49 -7.17
C ASP A 109 11.63 -18.42 -5.69
N LYS A 110 11.23 -17.24 -5.19
CA LYS A 110 10.86 -17.02 -3.77
C LYS A 110 9.38 -16.70 -3.61
N GLN A 111 8.78 -17.35 -2.60
CA GLN A 111 7.48 -16.98 -2.02
C GLN A 111 7.45 -15.49 -1.61
N THR A 112 6.23 -14.96 -1.52
CA THR A 112 5.84 -13.62 -1.05
C THR A 112 6.91 -12.93 -0.18
N LYS A 113 7.37 -11.75 -0.61
CA LYS A 113 8.37 -10.94 0.09
C LYS A 113 7.72 -10.03 1.14
N GLU A 114 8.49 -9.62 2.14
CA GLU A 114 8.07 -8.63 3.14
C GLU A 114 8.86 -7.33 2.96
N GLY A 115 8.16 -6.21 2.93
CA GLY A 115 8.72 -4.86 2.92
C GLY A 115 8.41 -4.12 4.22
N SER A 116 9.34 -3.29 4.67
CA SER A 116 9.18 -2.44 5.85
C SER A 116 9.70 -1.05 5.55
N TYR A 117 8.83 -0.05 5.62
CA TYR A 117 9.18 1.34 5.33
C TYR A 117 8.81 2.26 6.48
N GLN A 118 9.63 3.28 6.69
CA GLN A 118 9.41 4.27 7.73
C GLN A 118 8.23 5.16 7.33
N VAL A 119 7.24 5.30 8.22
CA VAL A 119 6.08 6.15 7.99
C VAL A 119 6.39 7.56 8.43
N VAL A 120 6.05 8.52 7.58
CA VAL A 120 6.19 9.95 7.86
C VAL A 120 4.80 10.54 8.01
N THR A 121 4.60 11.39 9.03
CA THR A 121 3.36 12.15 9.19
C THR A 121 3.30 13.31 8.20
N PRO A 122 2.12 13.89 7.95
CA PRO A 122 2.01 15.14 7.20
C PRO A 122 2.86 16.29 7.78
N SER A 123 3.16 16.24 9.08
CA SER A 123 4.05 17.19 9.76
C SER A 123 5.55 16.87 9.61
N GLY A 124 5.93 15.92 8.75
CA GLY A 124 7.32 15.49 8.54
C GLY A 124 7.94 14.65 9.66
N LYS A 125 7.16 14.23 10.68
CA LYS A 125 7.70 13.46 11.81
C LYS A 125 7.66 11.97 11.51
N HIS A 126 8.75 11.29 11.81
CA HIS A 126 8.77 9.83 11.73
C HIS A 126 7.84 9.21 12.77
N ARG A 127 7.00 8.29 12.31
CA ARG A 127 6.16 7.46 13.16
C ARG A 127 6.36 6.00 12.76
N GLY A 128 7.42 5.38 13.26
CA GLY A 128 7.77 3.96 13.09
C GLY A 128 7.59 3.41 11.66
N PHE A 129 7.06 2.19 11.52
CA PHE A 129 7.16 1.42 10.27
C PHE A 129 5.82 0.83 9.82
N LEU A 130 5.62 0.81 8.50
CA LEU A 130 4.57 0.08 7.82
C LEU A 130 5.17 -1.20 7.26
N VAL A 131 4.60 -2.33 7.64
CA VAL A 131 5.02 -3.66 7.20
C VAL A 131 3.95 -4.23 6.27
N PHE A 132 4.38 -4.63 5.09
CA PHE A 132 3.52 -5.22 4.07
C PHE A 132 4.19 -6.42 3.42
N LYS A 133 3.38 -7.30 2.88
CA LYS A 133 3.80 -8.40 2.03
C LYS A 133 3.52 -8.05 0.58
N TYR A 134 4.38 -8.49 -0.32
CA TYR A 134 4.18 -8.26 -1.74
C TYR A 134 4.65 -9.44 -2.59
N ASP A 135 4.03 -9.58 -3.76
CA ASP A 135 4.40 -10.58 -4.76
C ASP A 135 4.11 -10.07 -6.18
N PHE A 136 4.94 -10.48 -7.14
CA PHE A 136 4.78 -10.10 -8.54
C PHE A 136 4.32 -11.29 -9.38
N GLY A 137 3.51 -11.02 -10.39
CA GLY A 137 3.21 -12.01 -11.43
C GLY A 137 4.49 -12.48 -12.13
N HIS A 138 4.59 -13.79 -12.32
CA HIS A 138 5.73 -14.41 -13.01
C HIS A 138 5.84 -13.96 -14.47
N ASP A 139 4.68 -13.80 -15.11
CA ASP A 139 4.53 -13.43 -16.50
C ASP A 139 3.78 -12.10 -16.63
N THR A 140 3.98 -11.45 -17.77
CA THR A 140 3.22 -10.27 -18.15
C THR A 140 1.94 -10.67 -18.88
N ILE A 141 0.89 -9.91 -18.66
CA ILE A 141 -0.42 -10.07 -19.30
C ILE A 141 -0.50 -9.06 -20.44
N ARG A 142 -0.73 -9.56 -21.65
CA ARG A 142 -0.91 -8.73 -22.84
C ARG A 142 -2.38 -8.35 -22.97
N GLY A 143 -2.68 -7.06 -23.06
CA GLY A 143 -4.08 -6.59 -23.18
C GLY A 143 -4.29 -5.21 -22.59
N SER A 144 -5.54 -4.84 -22.30
CA SER A 144 -5.88 -3.66 -21.49
C SER A 144 -5.79 -4.01 -20.00
N ALA A 145 -5.35 -3.06 -19.17
CA ALA A 145 -5.50 -3.20 -17.73
C ALA A 145 -6.98 -3.50 -17.41
N PRO A 146 -7.30 -4.50 -16.57
CA PRO A 146 -8.67 -4.66 -16.11
C PRO A 146 -9.10 -3.40 -15.37
N ASP A 147 -10.37 -3.02 -15.46
CA ASP A 147 -10.92 -1.84 -14.78
C ASP A 147 -10.58 -1.92 -13.29
N GLN A 148 -9.65 -1.07 -12.87
CA GLN A 148 -9.28 -0.88 -11.46
C GLN A 148 -10.22 0.17 -10.88
N GLU A 149 -11.53 -0.04 -11.04
CA GLU A 149 -12.53 0.88 -10.52
C GLU A 149 -12.68 0.62 -9.01
N GLY A 150 -12.38 1.65 -8.21
CA GLY A 150 -12.43 1.60 -6.76
C GLY A 150 -13.84 1.25 -6.29
N ARG A 151 -13.95 0.13 -5.58
CA ARG A 151 -15.16 -0.26 -4.86
C ARG A 151 -15.04 0.06 -3.39
#